data_AF-A0A2S1KQY9-F1
#
_entry.id   AF-A0A2S1KQY9-F1
#
_cell.length_a   1.000
_cell.length_b   1.000
_cell.length_c   1.000
_cell.angle_alpha   90.00
_cell.angle_beta   90.00
_cell.angle_gamma   90.00
#
_symmetry.space_group_name_H-M   'P 1'
#
loop_
_entity.id
_entity.type
_entity.pdbx_description
1 polymer ?
#
loop_
_entity_poly.entity_id
_entity_poly.type
_entity_poly.pdbx_seq_one_letter_code
_entity_poly.pdbx_strand_id
1 'polypeptide(L)'
;MAQIDKTTQFNQQLSITAEDGGTVNYATLSGSIDQYGVPSMSYYINDGVIYREHLSDFRTAWSAFQDTVFAESDKVASAVTE
;
A
#
# COMPACT_ATOMS: atom_id res chain seq x y z
N MET A 1 1.58 -32.00 -0.57
CA MET A 1 2.00 -31.44 0.74
C MET A 1 1.53 -30.00 0.77
N ALA A 2 0.96 -29.53 1.88
CA ALA A 2 0.61 -28.11 2.04
C ALA A 2 1.79 -27.40 2.69
N GLN A 3 2.27 -26.32 2.07
CA GLN A 3 3.32 -25.46 2.59
C GLN A 3 2.67 -24.20 3.16
N ILE A 4 3.15 -23.76 4.33
CA ILE A 4 2.70 -22.52 4.98
C ILE A 4 3.86 -21.53 4.87
N ASP A 5 3.65 -20.48 4.07
CA ASP A 5 4.63 -19.41 3.90
C ASP A 5 4.22 -18.17 4.70
N LYS A 6 5.18 -17.48 5.31
CA LYS A 6 4.93 -16.24 6.03
C LYS A 6 4.85 -15.08 5.03
N THR A 7 3.86 -14.20 5.20
CA THR A 7 3.77 -12.94 4.43
C THR A 7 3.50 -11.77 5.36
N THR A 8 4.05 -10.60 5.04
CA THR A 8 3.72 -9.32 5.68
C THR A 8 2.78 -8.53 4.76
N GLN A 9 1.74 -7.90 5.30
CA GLN A 9 0.70 -7.20 4.53
C GLN A 9 0.61 -5.72 4.92
N PHE A 10 0.39 -4.86 3.94
CA PHE A 10 0.27 -3.40 4.08
C PHE A 10 -1.01 -2.93 3.41
N ASN A 11 -1.76 -2.06 4.07
CA ASN A 11 -2.98 -1.48 3.52
C ASN A 11 -3.11 -0.03 3.94
N GLN A 12 -3.50 0.84 3.00
CA GLN A 12 -3.80 2.23 3.27
C GLN A 12 -5.00 2.67 2.43
N GLN A 13 -5.90 3.44 3.03
CA GLN A 13 -7.00 4.10 2.32
C GLN A 13 -6.74 5.60 2.28
N LEU A 14 -6.96 6.20 1.11
CA LEU A 14 -6.88 7.64 0.91
C LEU A 14 -8.29 8.16 0.76
N SER A 15 -8.69 8.98 1.72
CA SER A 15 -10.06 9.48 1.83
C SER A 15 -10.08 10.99 2.02
N ILE A 16 -11.19 11.60 1.63
CA ILE A 16 -11.52 12.99 1.95
C ILE A 16 -12.79 13.06 2.79
N THR A 17 -12.99 14.18 3.47
CA THR A 17 -14.28 14.54 4.06
C THR A 17 -15.10 15.28 3.00
N ALA A 18 -16.24 14.73 2.63
CA ALA A 18 -17.21 15.37 1.74
C ALA A 18 -17.93 16.53 2.43
N GLU A 19 -18.59 17.39 1.64
CA GLU A 19 -19.29 18.59 2.13
C GLU A 19 -20.42 18.27 3.12
N ASP A 20 -21.03 17.07 3.02
CA ASP A 20 -22.05 16.58 3.94
C ASP A 20 -21.47 15.98 5.24
N GLY A 21 -20.15 16.03 5.42
CA GLY A 21 -19.44 15.44 6.54
C GLY A 21 -19.16 13.94 6.39
N GLY A 22 -19.58 13.31 5.29
CA GLY A 22 -19.25 11.93 4.98
C GLY A 22 -17.77 11.73 4.65
N THR A 23 -17.26 10.51 4.82
CA THR A 23 -15.91 10.14 4.38
C THR A 23 -16.00 9.41 3.04
N VAL A 24 -15.27 9.90 2.04
CA VAL A 24 -15.22 9.29 0.71
C VAL A 24 -13.80 8.78 0.45
N ASN A 25 -13.66 7.46 0.33
CA ASN A 25 -12.41 6.81 -0.08
C ASN A 25 -12.25 6.94 -1.60
N TYR A 26 -11.16 7.56 -2.04
CA TYR A 26 -10.87 7.75 -3.46
C TYR A 26 -9.79 6.80 -4.00
N ALA A 27 -8.93 6.24 -3.13
CA ALA A 27 -7.95 5.24 -3.53
C ALA A 27 -7.55 4.30 -2.39
N THR A 28 -7.32 3.04 -2.73
CA THR A 28 -6.82 2.02 -1.81
C THR A 28 -5.44 1.56 -2.26
N LEU A 29 -4.48 1.56 -1.35
CA LEU A 29 -3.11 1.06 -1.57
C LEU A 29 -2.97 -0.27 -0.85
N SER A 30 -2.40 -1.26 -1.53
CA SER A 30 -2.18 -2.60 -0.99
C SER A 30 -0.78 -3.07 -1.33
N GLY A 31 -0.13 -3.70 -0.36
CA GLY A 31 1.21 -4.23 -0.50
C GLY A 31 1.38 -5.52 0.29
N SER A 32 2.28 -6.37 -0.18
CA SER A 32 2.67 -7.57 0.53
C SER A 32 4.16 -7.84 0.34
N ILE A 33 4.75 -8.54 1.29
CA ILE A 33 6.11 -9.04 1.21
C ILE A 33 6.05 -10.54 1.49
N ASP A 34 6.65 -11.34 0.62
CA ASP A 34 6.75 -12.79 0.84
C ASP A 34 7.86 -13.15 1.84
N GLN A 35 8.02 -14.44 2.13
CA GLN A 35 9.01 -14.90 3.10
C GLN A 35 10.47 -14.69 2.68
N TYR A 36 10.72 -14.35 1.43
CA TYR A 36 12.06 -14.09 0.89
C TYR A 36 12.35 -12.59 0.80
N GLY A 37 11.43 -11.73 1.26
CA GLY A 37 11.57 -10.30 1.17
C GLY A 37 11.29 -9.76 -0.23
N VAL A 38 10.51 -10.46 -1.06
CA VAL A 38 10.07 -9.95 -2.36
C VAL A 38 8.79 -9.13 -2.17
N PRO A 39 8.80 -7.82 -2.49
CA PRO A 39 7.64 -6.97 -2.33
C PRO A 39 6.73 -7.02 -3.57
N SER A 40 5.43 -6.91 -3.34
CA SER A 40 4.40 -6.68 -4.35
C SER A 40 3.51 -5.53 -3.89
N MET A 41 3.22 -4.58 -4.77
CA MET A 41 2.43 -3.40 -4.43
C MET A 41 1.47 -3.07 -5.55
N SER A 42 0.27 -2.63 -5.18
CA SER A 42 -0.79 -2.26 -6.10
C SER A 42 -1.64 -1.14 -5.51
N TYR A 43 -2.41 -0.48 -6.37
CA TYR A 43 -3.43 0.46 -5.95
C TYR A 43 -4.71 0.22 -6.72
N TYR A 44 -5.82 0.64 -6.13
CA TYR A 44 -7.14 0.66 -6.74
C TYR A 44 -7.73 2.06 -6.62
N ILE A 45 -8.27 2.60 -7.71
CA ILE A 45 -8.95 3.88 -7.72
C ILE A 45 -10.43 3.63 -7.46
N ASN A 46 -10.92 4.10 -6.32
CA ASN A 46 -12.31 3.92 -5.89
C ASN A 46 -13.22 4.98 -6.54
N ASP A 47 -12.74 6.22 -6.63
CA ASP A 47 -13.45 7.33 -7.26
C ASP A 47 -12.49 8.11 -8.17
N GLY A 48 -12.71 8.03 -9.49
CA GLY A 48 -11.84 8.66 -10.48
C GLY A 48 -11.94 10.18 -10.57
N VAL A 49 -13.02 10.80 -10.07
CA VAL A 49 -13.19 12.26 -10.06
C VAL A 49 -12.37 12.83 -8.92
N ILE A 50 -12.59 12.34 -7.70
CA ILE A 50 -11.86 12.78 -6.51
C ILE A 50 -10.37 12.45 -6.64
N TYR A 51 -10.03 11.27 -7.16
CA TYR A 51 -8.64 10.90 -7.45
C TYR A 51 -7.92 11.92 -8.33
N ARG A 52 -8.59 12.42 -9.38
CA ARG A 52 -8.00 13.40 -10.30
C ARG A 52 -7.79 14.75 -9.62
N GLU A 53 -8.70 15.16 -8.75
CA GLU A 53 -8.60 16.40 -7.96
C GLU A 53 -7.51 16.32 -6.90
N HIS A 54 -7.28 15.12 -6.34
CA HIS A 54 -6.28 14.84 -5.30
C HIS A 54 -5.04 14.10 -5.80
N LEU A 55 -4.70 14.24 -7.09
CA LEU A 55 -3.63 13.47 -7.72
C LEU A 55 -2.25 13.70 -7.07
N SER A 56 -1.99 14.91 -6.58
CA SER A 56 -0.74 15.25 -5.87
C SER A 56 -0.64 14.52 -4.52
N ASP A 57 -1.74 14.49 -3.77
CA ASP A 57 -1.83 13.81 -2.48
C ASP A 57 -1.65 12.31 -2.67
N PHE A 58 -2.31 11.75 -3.68
CA PHE A 58 -2.13 10.35 -4.09
C PHE A 58 -0.67 10.03 -4.38
N ARG A 59 0.02 10.82 -5.21
CA ARG A 59 1.42 10.55 -5.57
C ARG A 59 2.34 10.57 -4.36
N THR A 60 2.10 11.50 -3.44
CA THR A 60 2.85 11.62 -2.20
C THR A 60 2.62 10.40 -1.31
N ALA A 61 1.36 10.02 -1.09
CA ALA A 61 1.00 8.85 -0.30
C ALA A 61 1.50 7.55 -0.92
N TRP A 62 1.41 7.40 -2.24
CA TRP A 62 1.89 6.23 -2.95
C TRP A 62 3.40 6.06 -2.83
N SER A 63 4.17 7.14 -2.99
CA SER A 63 5.63 7.08 -2.83
C SER A 63 6.01 6.69 -1.40
N ALA A 64 5.38 7.31 -0.39
CA ALA A 64 5.62 6.98 1.01
C ALA A 64 5.21 5.53 1.37
N PHE A 65 4.13 5.04 0.76
CA PHE A 65 3.70 3.65 0.90
C PHE A 65 4.75 2.70 0.32
N GLN A 66 5.26 2.98 -0.88
CA GLN A 66 6.31 2.19 -1.52
C GLN A 66 7.59 2.17 -0.69
N ASP A 67 8.04 3.33 -0.20
CA ASP A 67 9.22 3.44 0.66
C ASP A 67 9.07 2.57 1.93
N THR A 68 7.89 2.57 2.54
CA THR A 68 7.60 1.77 3.73
C THR A 68 7.65 0.27 3.42
N VAL A 69 7.05 -0.17 2.31
CA VAL A 69 7.07 -1.57 1.89
C VAL A 69 8.50 -2.01 1.57
N PHE A 70 9.28 -1.23 0.83
CA PHE A 70 10.67 -1.56 0.51
C PHE A 70 11.56 -1.62 1.75
N ALA A 71 11.43 -0.66 2.67
CA ALA A 71 12.20 -0.67 3.91
C ALA A 71 11.92 -1.90 4.77
N GLU A 72 10.70 -2.43 4.78
CA GLU A 72 10.41 -3.70 5.44
C GLU A 72 10.90 -4.91 4.63
N SER A 73 10.83 -4.84 3.30
CA SER A 73 11.33 -5.86 2.39
C SER A 73 12.81 -6.13 2.62
N ASP A 74 13.60 -5.05 2.73
CA ASP A 74 15.04 -5.13 2.97
C ASP A 74 15.36 -5.80 4.32
N LYS A 75 14.56 -5.54 5.36
CA LYS A 75 14.71 -6.21 6.66
C LYS A 75 14.42 -7.71 6.56
N VAL A 76 13.36 -8.09 5.85
CA VAL A 76 13.00 -9.51 5.65
C VAL A 76 14.10 -10.21 4.85
N ALA A 77 14.55 -9.63 3.74
CA ALA A 77 15.59 -10.19 2.90
C ALA A 77 16.90 -10.38 3.68
N SER A 78 17.30 -9.39 4.49
CA SER A 78 18.51 -9.46 5.32
C SER A 78 18.44 -10.59 6.35
N ALA A 79 17.27 -10.81 6.94
CA ALA A 79 17.05 -11.88 7.92
C ALA A 79 17.04 -13.30 7.33
N VAL A 80 16.93 -13.43 6.01
CA VAL A 80 17.00 -14.73 5.30
C VAL A 80 18.42 -15.09 4.89
N THR A 81 19.32 -14.09 4.79
CA THR A 81 20.73 -14.29 4.42
C THR A 81 21.67 -14.56 5.61
N GLU A 82 21.18 -14.46 6.84
CA GLU A 82 21.88 -14.85 8.08
C GLU A 82 21.59 -16.30 8.48
#